data_AF-A0A383BDA6-F1
#
_entry.id   AF-A0A383BDA6-F1
#
_cell.length_a   1.000
_cell.length_b   1.000
_cell.length_c   1.000
_cell.angle_alpha   90.00
_cell.angle_beta   90.00
_cell.angle_gamma   90.00
#
_symmetry.space_group_name_H-M   'P 1'
#
loop_
_entity.id
_entity.type
_entity.pdbx_description
1 polymer ?
#
loop_
_entity_poly.entity_id
_entity_poly.type
_entity_poly.pdbx_seq_one_letter_code
_entity_poly.pdbx_strand_id
1 'polypeptide(L)' 'MRDKKHLVDHSNKLAEKAKLKAMFRTQRKPVEAGAHGTLSYTIKKGVNKNKIADEKILKSKK' A
#
# COMPACT_ATOMS: atom_id res chain seq x y z
N MET A 1 -36.30 -28.22 -15.20
CA MET A 1 -34.88 -28.26 -15.63
C MET A 1 -34.08 -27.46 -14.60
N ARG A 2 -32.97 -27.98 -14.05
CA ARG A 2 -32.21 -27.27 -12.99
C ARG A 2 -31.51 -26.05 -13.57
N ASP A 3 -31.89 -24.85 -13.14
CA ASP A 3 -31.32 -23.59 -13.64
C ASP A 3 -29.82 -23.50 -13.36
N LYS A 4 -29.01 -23.67 -14.41
CA LYS A 4 -27.55 -23.55 -14.34
C LYS A 4 -27.07 -22.10 -14.39
N LYS A 5 -27.98 -21.16 -14.68
CA LYS A 5 -27.70 -19.73 -14.84
C LYS A 5 -26.93 -19.16 -13.66
N HIS A 6 -27.40 -19.41 -12.44
CA HIS A 6 -26.73 -18.94 -11.22
C HIS A 6 -25.32 -19.51 -11.03
N LEU A 7 -25.08 -20.75 -11.44
CA LEU A 7 -23.76 -21.39 -11.35
C LEU A 7 -22.76 -20.75 -12.31
N VAL A 8 -23.24 -20.45 -13.53
CA VAL A 8 -22.46 -19.75 -14.57
C VAL A 8 -22.17 -18.31 -14.14
N ASP A 9 -23.19 -17.58 -13.68
CA ASP A 9 -23.06 -16.20 -13.21
C ASP A 9 -22.07 -16.09 -12.04
N HIS A 10 -22.12 -17.03 -11.09
CA HIS A 10 -21.18 -17.08 -9.97
C HIS A 10 -19.74 -17.32 -10.44
N SER A 11 -19.55 -18.26 -11.37
CA SER A 11 -18.22 -18.59 -11.92
C SER A 11 -17.62 -17.39 -12.66
N ASN A 12 -18.44 -16.70 -13.47
CA ASN A 12 -18.03 -15.49 -14.17
C ASN A 12 -17.64 -14.38 -13.17
N LYS A 13 -18.44 -14.18 -12.12
CA LYS A 13 -18.16 -13.18 -11.07
C LYS A 13 -16.86 -13.47 -10.31
N LEU A 14 -16.54 -14.75 -10.07
CA LEU A 14 -15.27 -15.15 -9.46
C LEU A 14 -14.09 -14.84 -10.36
N ALA A 15 -14.19 -15.15 -11.66
CA ALA A 15 -13.14 -14.87 -12.64
C ALA A 15 -12.86 -13.37 -12.74
N GLU A 16 -13.90 -12.54 -12.84
CA GLU A 16 -13.76 -11.08 -12.90
C GLU A 16 -13.13 -10.50 -11.62
N LYS A 17 -13.55 -10.96 -10.43
CA LYS A 17 -12.93 -10.55 -9.17
C LYS A 17 -11.43 -10.93 -9.10
N ALA A 18 -11.06 -12.09 -9.62
CA ALA A 18 -9.66 -12.53 -9.62
C ALA A 18 -8.79 -11.64 -10.53
N LYS A 19 -9.27 -11.32 -11.74
CA LYS A 19 -8.60 -10.41 -12.68
C LYS A 19 -8.40 -9.02 -12.07
N LEU A 20 -9.44 -8.45 -11.46
CA LEU A 20 -9.35 -7.14 -10.80
C LEU A 20 -8.31 -7.16 -9.68
N LYS A 21 -8.32 -8.17 -8.81
CA LYS A 21 -7.30 -8.30 -7.74
C LYS A 21 -5.89 -8.39 -8.28
N ALA A 22 -5.66 -9.13 -9.37
CA ALA A 22 -4.36 -9.24 -10.01
C ALA A 22 -3.91 -7.88 -10.58
N MET A 23 -4.78 -7.18 -11.28
CA MET A 23 -4.53 -5.83 -11.83
C MET A 23 -4.22 -4.82 -10.72
N PHE A 24 -4.98 -4.84 -9.61
CA PHE A 24 -4.69 -3.98 -8.47
C PHE A 24 -3.33 -4.30 -7.85
N ARG A 25 -2.91 -5.58 -7.77
CA ARG A 25 -1.59 -5.92 -7.24
C ARG A 25 -0.46 -5.41 -8.13
N THR A 26 -0.58 -5.52 -9.45
CA THR A 26 0.47 -5.11 -10.39
C THR A 26 0.54 -3.60 -10.58
N GLN A 27 -0.59 -2.90 -10.52
CA GLN A 27 -0.65 -1.45 -10.73
C GLN A 27 -0.53 -0.62 -9.44
N ARG A 28 -0.54 -1.28 -8.28
CA ARG A 28 -0.27 -0.58 -7.02
C ARG A 28 1.15 -0.05 -7.02
N LYS A 29 1.30 1.27 -6.92
CA LYS A 29 2.58 1.87 -6.57
C LYS A 29 3.00 1.32 -5.21
N PRO A 30 4.25 0.84 -5.05
CA PRO A 30 4.75 0.44 -3.75
C PRO A 30 4.70 1.64 -2.80
N VAL A 31 4.32 1.40 -1.55
CA VAL A 31 4.46 2.42 -0.51
C VAL A 31 5.94 2.48 -0.16
N GLU A 32 6.62 3.54 -0.56
CA GLU A 32 8.00 3.84 -0.16
C GLU A 32 8.00 4.28 1.31
N ALA A 33 7.77 3.34 2.22
CA ALA A 33 7.96 3.58 3.63
C ALA A 33 9.47 3.56 3.93
N GLY A 34 9.99 4.61 4.55
CA GLY A 34 11.39 4.69 4.98
C GLY A 34 11.72 3.63 6.05
N ALA A 35 12.99 3.57 6.46
CA ALA A 35 13.59 2.51 7.28
C ALA A 35 12.91 2.17 8.63
N HIS A 36 11.89 2.93 9.05
CA HIS A 36 11.10 2.70 10.26
C HIS A 36 9.57 2.69 10.02
N GLY A 37 9.11 2.51 8.79
CA GLY A 37 7.67 2.48 8.48
C GLY A 37 7.01 3.87 8.41
N THR A 38 7.77 4.94 8.57
CA THR A 38 7.32 6.33 8.39
C THR A 38 7.63 6.81 6.97
N LEU A 39 6.66 7.52 6.37
CA LEU A 39 6.91 8.31 5.16
C LEU A 39 7.93 9.41 5.45
N SER A 40 8.72 9.81 4.46
CA SER A 40 9.60 10.97 4.57
C SER A 40 8.78 12.20 4.97
N TYR A 41 8.98 12.71 6.19
CA TYR A 41 8.30 13.90 6.69
C TYR A 41 9.29 15.00 7.03
N THR A 42 8.84 16.26 6.94
CA THR A 42 9.65 17.42 7.32
C THR A 42 9.48 17.72 8.80
N ILE A 43 10.59 17.80 9.52
CA ILE A 43 10.60 18.14 10.96
C ILE A 43 10.18 19.61 11.13
N LYS A 44 9.15 19.90 11.93
CA LYS A 44 8.62 21.27 12.10
C LYS A 44 9.15 22.02 13.33
N LYS A 45 9.77 21.33 14.29
CA LYS A 45 10.23 21.91 15.57
C LYS A 45 11.55 21.27 16.03
N GLY A 46 12.32 22.00 16.85
CA GLY A 46 13.59 21.54 17.44
C GLY A 46 14.83 21.82 16.57
N VAL A 47 15.99 21.31 17.01
CA VAL A 47 17.31 21.55 16.38
C VAL A 47 17.41 21.09 14.92
N ASN A 48 16.57 20.13 14.51
CA ASN A 48 16.53 19.59 13.15
C ASN A 48 15.35 20.11 12.33
N LYS A 49 14.77 21.27 12.69
CA LYS A 49 13.65 21.89 11.96
C LYS A 49 13.98 22.11 10.47
N ASN A 50 12.98 21.92 9.63
CA ASN A 50 13.00 22.01 8.16
C ASN A 50 13.82 20.94 7.43
N LYS A 51 14.38 19.95 8.12
CA LYS A 51 15.05 18.79 7.50
C LYS A 51 14.09 17.62 7.32
N ILE A 52 14.37 16.78 6.33
CA ILE A 52 13.67 15.48 6.15
C ILE A 52 14.15 14.53 7.25
N ALA A 53 13.24 13.75 7.83
CA ALA A 53 13.56 12.81 8.89
C ALA A 53 14.31 11.57 8.36
N ASP A 54 15.59 11.47 8.72
CA ASP A 54 16.47 10.34 8.41
C ASP A 54 16.90 9.59 9.69
N GLU A 55 17.32 8.33 9.56
CA GLU A 55 17.76 7.52 10.70
C GLU A 55 18.87 8.17 11.54
N LYS A 56 19.83 8.85 10.89
CA LYS A 56 20.92 9.56 11.57
C LYS A 56 20.40 10.70 12.44
N ILE A 57 19.34 11.36 12.01
CA ILE A 57 18.72 12.48 12.71
C ILE A 57 17.93 11.95 13.93
N LEU A 58 17.20 10.84 13.77
CA LEU A 58 16.39 10.23 14.82
C LEU A 58 17.22 9.52 15.90
N LYS A 59 18.27 8.78 15.50
CA LYS A 59 19.13 8.00 16.41
C LYS A 59 20.22 8.83 17.10
N SER A 60 20.32 10.13 16.81
CA SER A 60 21.33 11.02 17.42
C SER A 60 21.06 11.37 18.89
N LYS A 61 19.83 11.13 19.39
CA LYS A 61 19.55 11.08 20.82
C LYS A 61 19.93 9.69 21.35
N LYS A 62 21.17 9.57 21.80
CA LYS A 62 21.58 8.49 22.71
C LYS A 62 21.35 8.95 24.14
#